data_AF-A0A936NJ97-F1
#
_entry.id   AF-A0A936NJ97-F1
#
_cell.length_a   1.000
_cell.length_b   1.000
_cell.length_c   1.000
_cell.angle_alpha   90.00
_cell.angle_beta   90.00
_cell.angle_gamma   90.00
#
_symmetry.space_group_name_H-M   'P 1'
#
loop_
_entity.id
_entity.type
_entity.pdbx_description
1 polymer ?
#
loop_
_entity_poly.entity_id
_entity_poly.type
_entity_poly.pdbx_seq_one_letter_code
_entity_poly.pdbx_strand_id
1 'polypeptide(L)'
;MGARPGRSQPNSDKRPPPFSLRLTFEERARLERDAGDMPLGAYIRSRLFDEPAPHRAARRAKRPVKDHQALASVLAELGKSRIANNLNQLAKAANSGSLPLTLETEKSLQEACAGVQWLRMALMQALGLHP
;
A
#
# COMPACT_ATOMS: atom_id res chain seq x y z
N MET A 1 -69.12 -6.55 1.47
CA MET A 1 -67.70 -6.20 1.20
C MET A 1 -67.46 -4.78 1.66
N GLY A 2 -66.47 -4.54 2.52
CA GLY A 2 -66.08 -3.19 2.97
C GLY A 2 -64.99 -3.30 4.03
N ALA A 3 -63.73 -3.21 3.59
CA ALA A 3 -62.53 -3.51 4.38
C ALA A 3 -62.25 -2.47 5.49
N ARG A 4 -61.63 -2.95 6.59
CA ARG A 4 -61.15 -2.14 7.72
C ARG A 4 -59.91 -1.30 7.34
N PRO A 5 -59.72 -0.09 7.89
CA PRO A 5 -58.50 0.68 7.63
C PRO A 5 -57.33 0.09 8.45
N GLY A 6 -56.26 -0.30 7.76
CA GLY A 6 -55.02 -0.72 8.40
C GLY A 6 -54.31 0.46 9.06
N ARG A 7 -54.02 0.34 10.37
CA ARG A 7 -53.09 1.25 11.07
C ARG A 7 -51.67 0.95 10.59
N SER A 8 -51.04 1.89 9.91
CA SER A 8 -49.61 1.87 9.62
C SER A 8 -48.83 2.12 10.91
N GLN A 9 -48.02 1.15 11.33
CA GLN A 9 -47.05 1.33 12.41
C GLN A 9 -45.90 2.24 11.93
N PRO A 10 -45.39 3.17 12.75
CA PRO A 10 -44.24 3.99 12.38
C PRO A 10 -42.98 3.11 12.32
N ASN A 11 -42.31 3.15 11.16
CA ASN A 11 -41.09 2.41 10.87
C ASN A 11 -39.93 2.90 11.75
N SER A 12 -39.43 2.06 12.66
CA SER A 12 -38.49 2.40 13.74
C SER A 12 -37.01 2.33 13.38
N ASP A 13 -36.64 2.42 12.09
CA ASP A 13 -35.26 2.14 11.64
C ASP A 13 -34.53 3.33 11.00
N LYS A 14 -34.99 4.57 11.26
CA LYS A 14 -34.31 5.77 10.77
C LYS A 14 -33.28 6.22 11.80
N ARG A 15 -32.01 5.89 11.57
CA ARG A 15 -30.88 6.49 12.30
C ARG A 15 -31.01 8.02 12.22
N PRO A 16 -30.77 8.75 13.33
CA PRO A 16 -30.81 10.20 13.29
C PRO A 16 -29.80 10.71 12.25
N PRO A 17 -30.12 11.80 11.53
CA PRO A 17 -29.20 12.38 10.56
C PRO A 17 -27.88 12.76 11.25
N PRO A 18 -26.75 12.71 10.53
CA PRO A 18 -25.44 13.02 11.11
C PRO A 18 -25.40 14.46 11.62
N PHE A 19 -24.71 14.67 12.74
CA PHE A 19 -24.44 16.00 13.28
C PHE A 19 -23.39 16.72 12.42
N SER A 20 -23.72 17.92 11.94
CA SER A 20 -22.82 18.76 11.16
C SER A 20 -22.12 19.78 12.05
N LEU A 21 -20.79 19.69 12.13
CA LEU A 21 -19.95 20.64 12.87
C LEU A 21 -19.18 21.53 11.87
N ARG A 22 -19.26 22.86 12.05
CA ARG A 22 -18.41 23.79 11.29
C ARG A 22 -17.05 23.88 11.98
N LEU A 23 -16.00 23.73 11.18
CA LEU A 23 -14.61 23.83 11.62
C LEU A 23 -13.89 24.82 10.72
N THR A 24 -13.03 25.64 11.32
CA THR A 24 -11.99 26.36 10.58
C THR A 24 -10.98 25.37 9.99
N PHE A 25 -10.17 25.84 9.05
CA PHE A 25 -9.10 25.02 8.45
C PHE A 25 -8.13 24.50 9.52
N GLU A 26 -7.72 25.35 10.46
CA GLU A 26 -6.75 25.01 11.51
C GLU A 26 -7.30 23.97 12.49
N GLU A 27 -8.57 24.11 12.90
CA GLU A 27 -9.23 23.14 13.78
C GLU A 27 -9.37 21.78 13.11
N ARG A 28 -9.76 21.76 11.83
CA ARG A 28 -9.87 20.52 11.05
C ARG A 28 -8.50 19.85 10.90
N ALA A 29 -7.46 20.62 10.59
CA ALA A 29 -6.10 20.11 10.46
C ALA A 29 -5.55 19.56 11.79
N ARG A 30 -5.87 20.19 12.92
CA ARG A 30 -5.52 19.67 14.24
C ARG A 30 -6.22 18.34 14.52
N LEU A 31 -7.53 18.25 14.28
CA LEU A 31 -8.27 17.01 14.50
C LEU A 31 -7.79 15.88 13.58
N GLU A 32 -7.43 16.16 12.33
CA GLU A 32 -6.86 15.16 11.42
C GLU A 32 -5.47 14.68 11.87
N ARG A 33 -4.65 15.55 12.48
CA ARG A 33 -3.36 15.16 13.06
C ARG A 33 -3.56 14.27 14.29
N ASP A 34 -4.43 14.68 15.21
CA ASP A 34 -4.66 13.94 16.44
C ASP A 34 -5.36 12.59 16.19
N ALA A 35 -6.19 12.50 15.14
CA ALA A 35 -6.86 11.26 14.75
C ALA A 35 -5.90 10.18 14.21
N GLY A 36 -4.74 10.57 13.66
CA GLY A 36 -3.78 9.64 13.06
C GLY A 36 -4.42 8.74 11.99
N ASP A 37 -4.42 7.44 12.23
CA ASP A 37 -5.00 6.43 11.33
C ASP A 37 -6.51 6.19 11.54
N MET A 38 -7.12 6.83 12.54
CA MET A 38 -8.54 6.69 12.84
C MET A 38 -9.39 7.58 11.92
N PRO A 39 -10.57 7.11 11.45
CA PRO A 39 -11.53 8.00 10.79
C PRO A 39 -11.88 9.19 11.68
N LEU A 40 -11.87 10.40 11.13
CA LEU A 40 -12.09 11.65 11.87
C LEU A 40 -13.36 11.62 12.74
N GLY A 41 -14.46 11.09 12.22
CA GLY A 41 -15.71 10.95 12.98
C GLY A 41 -15.65 9.95 14.14
N ALA A 42 -14.83 8.91 14.02
CA ALA A 42 -14.58 7.97 15.12
C ALA A 42 -13.68 8.60 16.20
N TYR A 43 -12.67 9.37 15.80
CA TYR A 43 -11.81 10.12 16.73
C TYR A 43 -12.60 11.18 17.50
N ILE A 44 -13.45 11.95 16.81
CA ILE A 44 -14.30 12.95 17.47
C ILE A 44 -15.26 12.28 18.46
N ARG A 45 -15.84 11.12 18.10
CA ARG A 45 -16.75 10.39 18.99
C ARG A 45 -16.05 9.85 20.23
N SER A 46 -14.86 9.26 20.08
CA SER A 46 -14.10 8.73 21.23
C SER A 46 -13.71 9.83 22.22
N ARG A 47 -13.44 11.05 21.74
CA ARG A 47 -13.17 12.21 22.59
C ARG A 47 -14.41 12.78 23.28
N LEU A 48 -15.59 12.65 22.68
CA LEU A 48 -16.83 13.22 23.23
C LEU A 48 -17.56 12.29 24.22
N PHE A 49 -17.42 10.98 24.06
CA PHE A 49 -18.15 9.99 24.84
C PHE A 49 -17.25 9.05 25.65
N ASP A 50 -15.95 9.36 25.72
CA ASP A 50 -14.92 8.51 26.34
C ASP A 50 -14.98 7.04 25.87
N GLU A 51 -15.48 6.83 24.64
CA GLU A 51 -15.59 5.50 24.05
C GLU A 51 -14.21 5.00 23.63
N PRO A 52 -13.84 3.75 23.97
CA PRO A 52 -12.62 3.17 23.46
C PRO A 52 -12.66 3.17 21.93
N ALA A 53 -11.57 3.62 21.33
CA ALA A 53 -11.35 3.65 19.89
C ALA A 53 -11.95 2.39 19.23
N PRO A 54 -12.83 2.51 18.22
CA PRO A 54 -13.47 1.34 17.64
C PRO A 54 -12.39 0.39 17.13
N HIS A 55 -12.36 -0.82 17.68
CA HIS A 55 -11.49 -1.87 17.21
C HIS A 55 -11.86 -2.16 15.75
N ARG A 56 -10.92 -1.85 14.86
CA ARG A 56 -10.90 -2.14 13.42
C ARG A 56 -11.66 -1.14 12.53
N ALA A 57 -10.96 -0.07 12.19
CA ALA A 57 -10.95 0.47 10.82
C ALA A 57 -9.60 0.21 10.14
N ALA A 58 -9.05 -1.01 10.30
CA ALA A 58 -7.83 -1.48 9.62
C ALA A 58 -8.03 -1.71 8.10
N ARG A 59 -8.87 -0.90 7.45
CA ARG A 59 -9.07 -0.92 5.98
C ARG A 59 -8.54 0.33 5.27
N ARG A 60 -7.86 1.22 5.99
CA ARG A 60 -7.19 2.36 5.39
C ARG A 60 -5.77 2.54 5.90
N ALA A 61 -5.00 1.46 5.91
CA ALA A 61 -3.57 1.54 5.63
C ALA A 61 -3.40 2.04 4.18
N LYS A 62 -3.67 3.33 3.94
CA LYS A 62 -3.46 4.02 2.65
C LYS A 62 -2.68 5.30 2.87
N ARG A 63 -1.52 5.16 3.51
CA ARG A 63 -0.35 5.99 3.22
C ARG A 63 0.80 5.01 3.07
N PRO A 64 1.07 4.58 1.83
CA PRO A 64 2.10 5.27 1.04
C PRO A 64 1.66 5.46 -0.43
N VAL A 65 1.38 6.67 -0.88
CA VAL A 65 1.14 6.92 -2.32
C VAL A 65 2.43 7.33 -3.02
N LYS A 66 3.33 8.06 -2.32
CA LYS A 66 4.61 8.50 -2.87
C LYS A 66 5.67 7.39 -2.87
N ASP A 67 5.85 6.68 -1.76
CA ASP A 67 6.90 5.64 -1.68
C ASP A 67 6.61 4.46 -2.60
N HIS A 68 5.34 4.04 -2.75
CA HIS A 68 4.98 3.00 -3.72
C HIS A 68 5.24 3.41 -5.17
N GLN A 69 5.04 4.69 -5.54
CA GLN A 69 5.36 5.16 -6.89
C GLN A 69 6.87 5.12 -7.15
N ALA A 70 7.67 5.63 -6.21
CA ALA A 70 9.13 5.61 -6.34
C ALA A 70 9.67 4.17 -6.44
N LEU A 71 9.18 3.27 -5.57
CA LEU A 71 9.55 1.84 -5.60
C LEU A 71 9.09 1.14 -6.88
N ALA A 72 7.89 1.44 -7.38
CA ALA A 72 7.39 0.88 -8.64
C ALA A 72 8.20 1.37 -9.84
N SER A 73 8.61 2.65 -9.86
CA SER A 73 9.49 3.20 -10.89
C SER A 73 10.86 2.52 -10.88
N VAL A 74 11.47 2.31 -9.70
CA VAL A 74 12.74 1.57 -9.59
C VAL A 74 12.58 0.13 -10.08
N LEU A 75 11.50 -0.57 -9.70
CA LEU A 75 11.23 -1.93 -10.18
C LEU A 75 11.04 -1.98 -11.70
N ALA A 76 10.35 -0.99 -12.28
CA ALA A 76 10.14 -0.90 -13.72
C ALA A 76 11.45 -0.65 -14.49
N GLU A 77 12.30 0.27 -14.01
CA GLU A 77 13.62 0.51 -14.61
C GLU A 77 14.54 -0.71 -14.48
N LEU A 78 14.47 -1.43 -13.36
CA LEU A 78 15.16 -2.71 -13.20
C LEU A 78 14.69 -3.74 -14.23
N GLY A 79 13.38 -3.82 -14.51
CA GLY A 79 12.84 -4.65 -15.60
C GLY A 79 13.32 -4.24 -16.99
N LYS A 80 13.47 -2.93 -17.25
CA LYS A 80 13.94 -2.38 -18.54
C LYS A 80 15.46 -2.49 -18.75
N SER A 81 16.24 -2.64 -17.69
CA SER A 81 17.72 -2.66 -17.70
C SER A 81 18.36 -3.73 -18.59
N ARG A 82 17.56 -4.65 -19.17
CA ARG A 82 17.99 -5.77 -20.02
C ARG A 82 19.06 -6.67 -19.38
N ILE A 83 19.15 -6.68 -18.04
CA ILE A 83 20.13 -7.48 -17.29
C ILE A 83 20.11 -8.95 -17.76
N ALA A 84 18.93 -9.54 -17.98
CA ALA A 84 18.80 -10.91 -18.48
C ALA A 84 19.44 -11.12 -19.87
N ASN A 85 19.31 -10.16 -20.77
CA ASN A 85 19.90 -10.24 -22.11
C ASN A 85 21.42 -10.09 -22.06
N ASN A 86 21.93 -9.19 -21.21
CA ASN A 86 23.36 -9.01 -21.01
C ASN A 86 23.99 -10.26 -20.36
N LEU A 87 23.31 -10.87 -19.38
CA LEU A 87 23.70 -12.15 -18.79
C LEU A 87 23.77 -13.26 -19.83
N ASN A 88 22.78 -13.34 -20.73
CA ASN A 88 22.78 -14.35 -21.80
C ASN A 88 23.92 -14.15 -22.80
N GLN A 89 24.31 -12.90 -23.07
CA GLN A 89 25.47 -12.59 -23.92
C GLN A 89 26.78 -12.96 -23.23
N LEU A 90 26.93 -12.68 -21.93
CA LEU A 90 28.09 -13.09 -21.14
C LEU A 90 28.20 -14.62 -21.06
N ALA A 91 27.09 -15.33 -20.84
CA ALA A 91 27.07 -16.79 -20.83
C ALA A 91 27.47 -17.39 -22.19
N LYS A 92 27.01 -16.80 -23.30
CA LYS A 92 27.45 -17.22 -24.65
C LYS A 92 28.93 -16.96 -24.89
N ALA A 93 29.45 -15.80 -24.48
CA ALA A 93 30.86 -15.43 -24.64
C ALA A 93 31.78 -16.29 -23.76
N ALA A 94 31.32 -16.66 -22.56
CA ALA A 94 31.96 -17.61 -21.67
C ALA A 94 32.04 -19.01 -22.29
N ASN A 95 30.90 -19.55 -22.72
CA ASN A 95 30.81 -20.90 -23.30
C ASN A 95 31.57 -21.03 -24.62
N SER A 96 31.73 -19.94 -25.39
CA SER A 96 32.51 -19.94 -26.62
C SER A 96 34.02 -19.76 -26.41
N GLY A 97 34.47 -19.60 -25.16
CA GLY A 97 35.87 -19.32 -24.83
C GLY A 97 36.34 -17.93 -25.24
N SER A 98 35.44 -17.06 -25.69
CA SER A 98 35.74 -15.70 -26.17
C SER A 98 35.85 -14.69 -25.02
N LEU A 99 35.32 -15.05 -23.84
CA LEU A 99 35.47 -14.28 -22.61
C LEU A 99 36.45 -15.02 -21.68
N PRO A 100 37.68 -14.50 -21.47
CA PRO A 100 38.57 -15.04 -20.45
C PRO A 100 37.99 -14.76 -19.06
N LEU A 101 37.25 -15.73 -18.52
CA LEU A 101 36.69 -15.70 -17.18
C LEU A 101 37.72 -16.26 -16.20
N THR A 102 38.31 -15.37 -15.42
CA THR A 102 39.03 -15.80 -14.22
C THR A 102 38.03 -16.18 -13.13
N LEU A 103 38.43 -17.05 -12.21
CA LEU A 103 37.59 -17.44 -11.05
C LEU A 103 37.10 -16.23 -10.24
N GLU A 104 37.91 -15.17 -10.17
CA GLU A 104 37.57 -13.93 -9.49
C GLU A 104 36.45 -13.15 -10.23
N THR A 105 36.53 -13.11 -11.56
CA THR A 105 35.50 -12.47 -12.41
C THR A 105 34.18 -13.24 -12.36
N GLU A 106 34.24 -14.58 -12.36
CA GLU A 106 33.06 -15.42 -12.21
C GLU A 106 32.38 -15.20 -10.86
N LYS A 107 33.15 -15.18 -9.77
CA LYS A 107 32.63 -14.90 -8.43
C LYS A 107 31.98 -13.52 -8.34
N SER A 108 32.64 -12.50 -8.88
CA SER A 108 32.11 -11.12 -8.90
C SER A 108 30.79 -11.03 -9.68
N LEU A 109 30.65 -11.79 -10.77
CA LEU A 109 29.41 -11.86 -11.55
C LEU A 109 28.28 -12.56 -10.78
N GLN A 110 28.57 -13.68 -10.10
CA GLN A 110 27.59 -14.38 -9.28
C GLN A 110 27.09 -13.50 -8.13
N GLU A 111 27.99 -12.78 -7.45
CA GLU A 111 27.64 -11.82 -6.39
C GLU A 111 26.76 -10.68 -6.92
N ALA A 112 27.10 -10.12 -8.08
CA ALA A 112 26.28 -9.08 -8.73
C ALA A 112 24.88 -9.59 -9.09
N CYS A 113 24.76 -10.82 -9.60
CA CYS A 113 23.47 -11.44 -9.92
C CYS A 113 22.61 -11.65 -8.67
N ALA A 114 23.22 -12.17 -7.61
CA ALA A 114 22.55 -12.35 -6.32
C ALA A 114 22.06 -11.01 -5.76
N GLY A 115 22.87 -9.94 -5.86
CA GLY A 115 22.49 -8.58 -5.45
C GLY A 115 21.28 -8.03 -6.22
N VAL A 116 21.25 -8.20 -7.55
CA VAL A 116 20.10 -7.79 -8.39
C VAL A 116 18.83 -8.57 -8.03
N GLN A 117 18.95 -9.88 -7.79
CA GLN A 117 17.82 -10.72 -7.41
C GLN A 117 17.26 -10.34 -6.03
N TRP A 118 18.15 -10.05 -5.08
CA TRP A 118 17.77 -9.55 -3.77
C TRP A 118 17.05 -8.20 -3.87
N LEU A 119 17.57 -7.25 -4.65
CA LEU A 119 16.93 -5.95 -4.89
C LEU A 119 15.53 -6.11 -5.47
N ARG A 120 15.37 -6.98 -6.48
CA ARG A 120 14.06 -7.29 -7.06
C ARG A 120 13.08 -7.81 -6.01
N MET A 121 13.49 -8.79 -5.21
CA MET A 121 12.63 -9.38 -4.17
C MET A 121 12.25 -8.36 -3.10
N ALA A 122 13.20 -7.56 -2.62
CA ALA A 122 12.96 -6.52 -1.63
C ALA A 122 11.95 -5.48 -2.14
N LEU A 123 12.07 -5.07 -3.41
CA LEU A 123 11.11 -4.16 -4.05
C LEU A 123 9.72 -4.79 -4.21
N MET A 124 9.63 -6.05 -4.61
CA MET A 124 8.34 -6.74 -4.73
C MET A 124 7.64 -6.85 -3.37
N GLN A 125 8.36 -7.23 -2.32
CA GLN A 125 7.82 -7.29 -0.96
C GLN A 125 7.37 -5.92 -0.45
N ALA A 126 8.19 -4.87 -0.65
CA ALA A 126 7.84 -3.51 -0.25
C ALA A 126 6.59 -2.97 -0.98
N LEU A 127 6.33 -3.46 -2.20
CA LEU A 127 5.14 -3.13 -2.99
C LEU A 127 3.93 -4.04 -2.69
N GLY A 128 4.08 -5.05 -1.83
CA GLY A 128 3.03 -6.04 -1.56
C GLY A 128 2.74 -6.98 -2.73
N LEU A 129 3.70 -7.13 -3.66
CA LEU A 129 3.62 -8.04 -4.80
C LEU A 129 4.30 -9.37 -4.43
N HIS A 130 3.61 -10.48 -4.67
CA HIS A 130 4.19 -11.81 -4.52
C HIS A 130 4.90 -12.24 -5.83
N PRO A 131 6.02 -12.98 -5.73
CA PRO A 131 6.81 -13.43 -6.88
C PRO A 131 6.05 -14.35 -7.85
#